data_AF-A0A7K3WRF0-F1
#
_entry.id   AF-A0A7K3WRF0-F1
#
_cell.length_a   1.000
_cell.length_b   1.000
_cell.length_c   1.000
_cell.angle_alpha   90.00
_cell.angle_beta   90.00
_cell.angle_gamma   90.00
#
_symmetry.space_group_name_H-M   'P 1'
#
loop_
_entity.id
_entity.type
_entity.pdbx_description
1 polymer ?
#
loop_
_entity_poly.entity_id
_entity_poly.type
_entity_poly.pdbx_seq_one_letter_code
_entity_poly.pdbx_strand_id
1 'polypeptide(L)'
;MSFLDILLIILYLPLCLFIGKQIKNKHRNNPLYQKWFMKGLWAKLLGGLAFALVYTFYYEYGGDTRSYFRDSGKLVEALFISPAIYWDVMQHSFENISAEALDVLRRMLFHDPREYYVVNFVSIFNFLGFGSYFSMTLLVALFTYWGVWHFFLLLVEKFPKIEKQMAFAVLFIPSVFFWGSGISKDSLILCAVGLILYHVNQIASGKFWQFGSLLIIGGASYFMFVVKAYVLISLLPAIILWRTLHLRDKIKNSYIRAAILPLVGAVSIFAMVYTLNFMAQYNKTYSMDSFVDTAQSMQGWHYVEGENSGDNHGRGSSYTLGAYDENSWQGMLKIFPAAVNVTFFRPYIWEVKNAGMLAQAFESLVFLLFTLFAVLKTGPIKVYRYISNDSFLLMCVVFAIFFGFAVGFSSYNFGALSRYKIPAVPFFIAALFIIRHKAREAKMVGYVKARQKREFREGSQAVPGFAR
;
A
#
# COMPACT_ATOMS: atom_id res chain seq x y z
N MET A 1 -22.33 20.45 2.40
CA MET A 1 -22.33 19.77 3.71
C MET A 1 -23.58 20.21 4.46
N SER A 2 -24.39 19.25 4.89
CA SER A 2 -25.67 19.51 5.57
C SER A 2 -25.50 19.58 7.10
N PHE A 3 -26.50 20.08 7.82
CA PHE A 3 -26.54 20.01 9.30
C PHE A 3 -26.51 18.56 9.80
N LEU A 4 -27.19 17.65 9.07
CA LEU A 4 -27.17 16.22 9.36
C LEU A 4 -25.75 15.65 9.26
N ASP A 5 -24.95 16.06 8.27
CA ASP A 5 -23.55 15.63 8.16
C ASP A 5 -22.73 16.03 9.39
N ILE A 6 -22.91 17.25 9.92
CA ILE A 6 -22.22 17.72 11.13
C ILE A 6 -22.60 16.85 12.33
N LEU A 7 -23.90 16.64 12.53
CA LEU A 7 -24.41 15.83 13.63
C LEU A 7 -23.89 14.39 13.55
N LEU A 8 -23.86 13.81 12.34
CA LEU A 8 -23.32 12.47 12.12
C LEU A 8 -21.79 12.41 12.31
N ILE A 9 -21.02 13.45 11.98
CA ILE A 9 -19.59 13.51 12.33
C ILE A 9 -19.42 13.48 13.86
N ILE A 10 -20.19 14.31 14.57
CA ILE A 10 -20.14 14.41 16.05
C ILE A 10 -20.51 13.07 16.70
N LEU A 11 -21.39 12.28 16.09
CA LEU A 11 -21.78 10.97 16.59
C LEU A 11 -20.79 9.85 16.21
N TYR A 12 -20.41 9.76 14.94
CA TYR A 12 -19.63 8.64 14.41
C TYR A 12 -18.15 8.70 14.77
N LEU A 13 -17.57 9.90 14.91
CA LEU A 13 -16.17 10.00 15.32
C LEU A 13 -15.94 9.41 16.72
N PRO A 14 -16.70 9.80 17.78
CA PRO A 14 -16.66 9.13 19.07
C PRO A 14 -17.00 7.64 19.02
N LEU A 15 -17.96 7.23 18.19
CA LEU A 15 -18.31 5.81 18.02
C LEU A 15 -17.11 5.00 17.50
N CYS A 16 -16.44 5.46 16.43
CA CYS A 16 -15.25 4.81 15.90
C CYS A 16 -14.12 4.74 16.93
N LEU A 17 -13.93 5.81 17.71
CA LEU A 17 -12.92 5.84 18.78
C LEU A 17 -13.29 4.92 19.95
N PHE A 18 -14.57 4.80 20.28
CA PHE A 18 -15.07 3.87 21.28
C PHE A 18 -14.80 2.43 20.85
N ILE A 19 -15.13 2.06 19.61
CA ILE A 19 -14.80 0.75 19.04
C ILE A 19 -13.29 0.50 19.11
N GLY A 20 -12.49 1.50 18.72
CA GLY A 20 -11.04 1.41 18.81
C GLY A 20 -10.52 1.20 20.25
N LYS A 21 -11.12 1.89 21.22
CA LYS A 21 -10.83 1.72 22.65
C LYS A 21 -11.22 0.32 23.14
N GLN A 22 -12.33 -0.25 22.68
CA GLN A 22 -12.70 -1.64 23.00
C GLN A 22 -11.69 -2.63 22.43
N ILE A 23 -11.21 -2.44 21.20
CA ILE A 23 -10.17 -3.29 20.60
C ILE A 23 -8.86 -3.18 21.40
N LYS A 24 -8.44 -1.97 21.77
CA LYS A 24 -7.28 -1.74 22.66
C LYS A 24 -7.48 -2.43 24.01
N ASN A 25 -8.66 -2.33 24.60
CA ASN A 25 -8.99 -2.94 25.89
C ASN A 25 -9.11 -4.46 25.84
N LYS A 26 -9.41 -5.06 24.68
CA LYS A 26 -9.35 -6.52 24.48
C LYS A 26 -7.90 -7.02 24.48
N HIS A 27 -6.95 -6.17 24.10
CA HIS A 27 -5.52 -6.48 24.02
C HIS A 27 -4.72 -5.77 25.14
N ARG A 28 -5.20 -5.80 26.39
CA ARG A 28 -4.54 -5.10 27.53
C ARG A 28 -3.08 -5.50 27.71
N ASN A 29 -2.78 -6.78 27.53
CA ASN A 29 -1.45 -7.34 27.75
C ASN A 29 -0.48 -7.10 26.58
N ASN A 30 -0.96 -6.57 25.45
CA ASN A 30 -0.10 -6.31 24.30
C ASN A 30 0.37 -4.83 24.31
N PRO A 31 1.67 -4.57 24.56
CA PRO A 31 2.19 -3.20 24.67
C PRO A 31 2.04 -2.40 23.37
N LEU A 32 2.06 -3.06 22.21
CA LEU A 32 1.89 -2.39 20.92
C LEU A 32 0.49 -1.81 20.78
N TYR A 33 -0.54 -2.56 21.16
CA TYR A 33 -1.92 -2.08 21.16
C TYR A 33 -2.11 -0.91 22.13
N GLN A 34 -1.51 -0.99 23.33
CA GLN A 34 -1.65 0.08 24.31
C GLN A 34 -1.01 1.39 23.85
N LYS A 35 0.12 1.29 23.15
CA LYS A 35 0.96 2.42 22.76
C LYS A 35 0.58 3.06 21.42
N TRP A 36 0.26 2.26 20.40
CA TRP A 36 0.14 2.73 19.02
C TRP A 36 -1.26 2.62 18.43
N PHE A 37 -2.09 1.68 18.86
CA PHE A 37 -3.37 1.39 18.19
C PHE A 37 -4.26 2.63 18.08
N MET A 38 -4.48 3.33 19.20
CA MET A 38 -5.30 4.54 19.20
C MET A 38 -4.63 5.71 18.45
N LYS A 39 -3.30 5.82 18.49
CA LYS A 39 -2.58 6.90 17.79
C LYS A 39 -2.70 6.76 16.28
N GLY A 40 -2.51 5.54 15.76
CA GLY A 40 -2.71 5.26 14.35
C GLY A 40 -4.18 5.39 13.94
N LEU A 41 -5.13 4.98 14.80
CA LEU A 41 -6.55 5.13 14.51
C LEU A 41 -6.95 6.61 14.42
N TRP A 42 -6.46 7.46 15.32
CA TRP A 42 -6.64 8.91 15.22
C TRP A 42 -6.11 9.47 13.90
N ALA A 43 -4.88 9.12 13.51
CA ALA A 43 -4.31 9.54 12.22
C ALA A 43 -5.18 9.08 11.04
N LYS A 44 -5.69 7.85 11.10
CA LYS A 44 -6.58 7.29 10.07
C LYS A 44 -7.92 8.03 9.98
N LEU A 45 -8.60 8.26 11.11
CA LEU A 45 -9.90 8.93 11.13
C LEU A 45 -9.78 10.41 10.73
N LEU A 46 -8.76 11.11 11.23
CA LEU A 46 -8.47 12.49 10.83
C LEU A 46 -8.10 12.58 9.35
N GLY A 47 -7.33 11.61 8.85
CA GLY A 47 -7.05 11.47 7.42
C GLY A 47 -8.31 11.27 6.57
N GLY A 48 -9.24 10.42 7.02
CA GLY A 48 -10.52 10.21 6.37
C GLY A 48 -11.41 11.47 6.38
N LEU A 49 -11.47 12.19 7.51
CA LEU A 49 -12.20 13.46 7.58
C LEU A 49 -11.59 14.52 6.67
N ALA A 50 -10.26 14.68 6.69
CA ALA A 50 -9.56 15.59 5.80
C ALA A 50 -9.82 15.25 4.33
N PHE A 51 -9.78 13.96 3.98
CA PHE A 51 -10.14 13.47 2.65
C PHE A 51 -11.56 13.87 2.27
N ALA A 52 -12.55 13.59 3.13
CA ALA A 52 -13.95 13.91 2.86
C ALA A 52 -14.18 15.42 2.72
N LEU A 53 -13.53 16.24 3.54
CA LEU A 53 -13.59 17.71 3.47
C LEU A 53 -13.01 18.22 2.16
N VAL A 54 -11.84 17.75 1.74
CA VAL A 54 -11.21 18.14 0.47
C VAL A 54 -12.11 17.78 -0.72
N TYR A 55 -12.67 16.57 -0.75
CA TYR A 55 -13.60 16.17 -1.82
C TYR A 55 -14.97 16.86 -1.78
N THR A 56 -15.33 17.48 -0.66
CA THR A 56 -16.59 18.21 -0.52
C THR A 56 -16.44 19.69 -0.87
N PHE A 57 -15.29 20.30 -0.54
CA PHE A 57 -15.11 21.76 -0.62
C PHE A 57 -14.06 22.22 -1.63
N TYR A 58 -13.12 21.36 -2.02
CA TYR A 58 -12.04 21.72 -2.95
C TYR A 58 -12.25 21.13 -4.35
N TYR A 59 -12.80 19.93 -4.47
CA TYR A 59 -13.06 19.29 -5.76
C TYR A 59 -14.51 19.50 -6.21
N GLU A 60 -14.78 20.60 -6.93
CA GLU A 60 -16.13 21.02 -7.37
C GLU A 60 -16.81 20.02 -8.33
N TYR A 61 -16.06 19.40 -9.24
CA TYR A 61 -16.58 18.40 -10.20
C TYR A 61 -16.81 17.01 -9.59
N GLY A 62 -16.51 16.83 -8.31
CA GLY A 62 -16.48 15.52 -7.67
C GLY A 62 -15.32 14.63 -8.15
N GLY A 63 -15.37 13.37 -7.77
CA GLY A 63 -14.41 12.33 -8.18
C GLY A 63 -14.96 10.95 -7.81
N ASP A 64 -14.25 9.88 -8.13
CA ASP A 64 -14.73 8.48 -7.99
C ASP A 64 -15.38 8.20 -6.63
N THR A 65 -14.83 8.80 -5.56
CA THR A 65 -15.35 8.67 -4.19
C THR A 65 -16.79 9.13 -4.02
N ARG A 66 -17.19 10.24 -4.68
CA ARG A 66 -18.57 10.75 -4.65
C ARG A 66 -19.48 9.89 -5.51
N SER A 67 -18.97 9.34 -6.61
CA SER A 67 -19.70 8.34 -7.43
C SER A 67 -19.96 7.07 -6.63
N TYR A 68 -18.94 6.52 -5.95
CA TYR A 68 -19.11 5.34 -5.08
C TYR A 68 -20.13 5.60 -3.98
N PHE A 69 -20.08 6.78 -3.34
CA PHE A 69 -21.05 7.17 -2.33
C PHE A 69 -22.49 7.27 -2.89
N ARG A 70 -22.68 7.98 -4.00
CA ARG A 70 -24.00 8.14 -4.63
C ARG A 70 -24.58 6.79 -5.06
N ASP A 71 -23.79 5.98 -5.76
CA ASP A 71 -24.30 4.74 -6.35
C ASP A 71 -24.48 3.67 -5.27
N SER A 72 -23.66 3.65 -4.22
CA SER A 72 -23.94 2.83 -3.04
C SER A 72 -25.20 3.26 -2.29
N GLY A 73 -25.55 4.56 -2.33
CA GLY A 73 -26.83 5.06 -1.81
C GLY A 73 -28.03 4.48 -2.55
N LYS A 74 -27.99 4.46 -3.89
CA LYS A 74 -29.03 3.82 -4.73
C LYS A 74 -29.16 2.33 -4.45
N LEU A 75 -28.03 1.65 -4.19
CA LEU A 75 -28.05 0.24 -3.79
C LEU A 75 -28.74 0.07 -2.43
N VAL A 76 -28.48 0.96 -1.46
CA VAL A 76 -29.15 0.96 -0.17
C VAL A 76 -30.64 1.29 -0.30
N GLU A 77 -31.04 2.20 -1.20
CA GLU A 77 -32.46 2.44 -1.51
C GLU A 77 -33.14 1.15 -2.01
N ALA A 78 -32.48 0.40 -2.89
CA ALA A 78 -32.99 -0.88 -3.38
C ALA A 78 -33.22 -1.90 -2.25
N LEU A 79 -32.36 -1.90 -1.22
CA LEU A 79 -32.52 -2.73 -0.02
C LEU A 79 -33.83 -2.42 0.73
N PHE A 80 -34.21 -1.13 0.80
CA PHE A 80 -35.46 -0.71 1.44
C PHE A 80 -36.70 -1.00 0.59
N ILE A 81 -36.55 -1.12 -0.73
CA ILE A 81 -37.64 -1.58 -1.62
C ILE A 81 -37.84 -3.09 -1.44
N SER A 82 -36.78 -3.88 -1.61
CA SER A 82 -36.79 -5.33 -1.38
C SER A 82 -35.38 -5.88 -1.26
N PRO A 83 -35.08 -6.74 -0.25
CA PRO A 83 -33.80 -7.44 -0.16
C PRO A 83 -33.45 -8.29 -1.39
N ALA A 84 -34.45 -8.77 -2.13
CA ALA A 84 -34.23 -9.51 -3.37
C ALA A 84 -33.64 -8.60 -4.46
N ILE A 85 -34.20 -7.40 -4.63
CA ILE A 85 -33.71 -6.41 -5.60
C ILE A 85 -32.27 -6.00 -5.25
N TYR A 86 -31.97 -5.78 -3.97
CA TYR A 86 -30.60 -5.49 -3.54
C TYR A 86 -29.62 -6.59 -3.96
N TRP A 87 -30.00 -7.85 -3.79
CA TRP A 87 -29.17 -9.00 -4.14
C TRP A 87 -29.02 -9.15 -5.65
N ASP A 88 -30.10 -9.00 -6.42
CA ASP A 88 -30.09 -9.03 -7.89
C ASP A 88 -29.14 -7.96 -8.44
N VAL A 89 -29.25 -6.72 -7.92
CA VAL A 89 -28.35 -5.63 -8.29
C VAL A 89 -26.93 -6.06 -7.93
N MET A 90 -26.63 -6.47 -6.68
CA MET A 90 -25.28 -6.87 -6.24
C MET A 90 -24.61 -7.96 -7.10
N GLN A 91 -25.37 -8.91 -7.65
CA GLN A 91 -24.82 -10.01 -8.45
C GLN A 91 -24.35 -9.59 -9.84
N HIS A 92 -24.82 -8.44 -10.35
CA HIS A 92 -24.46 -7.96 -11.69
C HIS A 92 -24.76 -9.01 -12.79
N SER A 93 -25.81 -9.81 -12.61
CA SER A 93 -26.31 -10.70 -13.66
C SER A 93 -27.41 -9.97 -14.43
N PHE A 94 -27.20 -9.73 -15.72
CA PHE A 94 -28.28 -9.26 -16.61
C PHE A 94 -29.22 -10.40 -17.02
N GLU A 95 -28.82 -11.66 -16.80
CA GLU A 95 -29.68 -12.82 -16.99
C GLU A 95 -30.63 -12.94 -15.80
N ASN A 96 -31.94 -12.91 -16.07
CA ASN A 96 -33.03 -13.02 -15.09
C ASN A 96 -33.13 -11.88 -14.06
N ILE A 97 -32.69 -10.67 -14.41
CA ILE A 97 -32.84 -9.50 -13.53
C ILE A 97 -34.28 -8.98 -13.52
N SER A 98 -34.79 -8.63 -12.33
CA SER A 98 -36.09 -7.96 -12.20
C SER A 98 -36.09 -6.57 -12.88
N ALA A 99 -37.24 -6.12 -13.36
CA ALA A 99 -37.38 -4.83 -14.03
C ALA A 99 -36.99 -3.67 -13.09
N GLU A 100 -37.29 -3.83 -11.81
CA GLU A 100 -36.96 -2.91 -10.72
C GLU A 100 -35.45 -2.86 -10.45
N ALA A 101 -34.76 -4.01 -10.44
CA ALA A 101 -33.30 -4.05 -10.30
C ALA A 101 -32.60 -3.44 -11.53
N LEU A 102 -33.14 -3.64 -12.72
CA LEU A 102 -32.63 -3.01 -13.94
C LEU A 102 -32.78 -1.49 -13.92
N ASP A 103 -33.90 -0.97 -13.39
CA ASP A 103 -34.08 0.47 -13.20
C ASP A 103 -33.04 1.06 -12.23
N VAL A 104 -32.79 0.40 -11.10
CA VAL A 104 -31.75 0.82 -10.15
C VAL A 104 -30.38 0.87 -10.84
N LEU A 105 -30.02 -0.17 -11.60
CA LEU A 105 -28.75 -0.22 -12.34
C LEU A 105 -28.64 0.91 -13.37
N ARG A 106 -29.70 1.20 -14.12
CA ARG A 106 -29.72 2.29 -15.11
C ARG A 106 -29.54 3.67 -14.48
N ARG A 107 -29.98 3.83 -13.23
CA ARG A 107 -29.77 5.07 -12.49
C ARG A 107 -28.34 5.19 -11.96
N MET A 108 -27.58 4.11 -11.82
CA MET A 108 -26.19 4.17 -11.40
C MET A 108 -25.29 4.72 -12.51
N LEU A 109 -24.18 5.37 -12.13
CA LEU A 109 -23.31 6.11 -13.05
C LEU A 109 -21.88 5.55 -13.00
N PHE A 110 -21.74 4.24 -12.74
CA PHE A 110 -20.45 3.56 -12.83
C PHE A 110 -20.04 3.43 -14.30
N HIS A 111 -18.76 3.66 -14.60
CA HIS A 111 -18.23 3.61 -15.96
C HIS A 111 -17.46 2.31 -16.24
N ASP A 112 -17.05 1.63 -15.18
CA ASP A 112 -16.17 0.47 -15.23
C ASP A 112 -16.72 -0.62 -14.29
N PRO A 113 -16.85 -1.88 -14.75
CA PRO A 113 -17.27 -3.01 -13.90
C PRO A 113 -16.47 -3.15 -12.60
N ARG A 114 -15.20 -2.71 -12.57
CA ARG A 114 -14.35 -2.74 -11.36
C ARG A 114 -14.82 -1.77 -10.27
N GLU A 115 -15.51 -0.69 -10.64
CA GLU A 115 -16.13 0.26 -9.71
C GLU A 115 -17.27 -0.38 -8.95
N TYR A 116 -17.97 -1.32 -9.60
CA TYR A 116 -19.12 -1.98 -9.04
C TYR A 116 -18.79 -2.80 -7.79
N TYR A 117 -17.68 -3.53 -7.80
CA TYR A 117 -17.21 -4.27 -6.62
C TYR A 117 -16.92 -3.33 -5.43
N VAL A 118 -16.47 -2.11 -5.69
CA VAL A 118 -16.29 -1.10 -4.65
C VAL A 118 -17.63 -0.60 -4.15
N VAL A 119 -18.56 -0.25 -5.05
CA VAL A 119 -19.92 0.19 -4.71
C VAL A 119 -20.62 -0.84 -3.80
N ASN A 120 -20.59 -2.11 -4.19
CA ASN A 120 -21.14 -3.23 -3.42
C ASN A 120 -20.49 -3.37 -2.05
N PHE A 121 -19.17 -3.22 -1.97
CA PHE A 121 -18.47 -3.30 -0.70
C PHE A 121 -18.83 -2.13 0.21
N VAL A 122 -18.93 -0.92 -0.35
CA VAL A 122 -19.11 0.29 0.45
C VAL A 122 -20.58 0.56 0.79
N SER A 123 -21.56 -0.06 0.12
CA SER A 123 -22.99 0.05 0.45
C SER A 123 -23.32 -0.37 1.87
N ILE A 124 -22.59 -1.36 2.42
CA ILE A 124 -22.73 -1.77 3.83
C ILE A 124 -22.41 -0.58 4.75
N PHE A 125 -21.34 0.16 4.46
CA PHE A 125 -20.98 1.35 5.24
C PHE A 125 -21.88 2.55 4.96
N ASN A 126 -22.46 2.63 3.77
CA ASN A 126 -23.45 3.65 3.44
C ASN A 126 -24.73 3.45 4.28
N PHE A 127 -25.25 2.21 4.32
CA PHE A 127 -26.37 1.81 5.16
C PHE A 127 -26.09 2.09 6.64
N LEU A 128 -24.94 1.61 7.15
CA LEU A 128 -24.54 1.85 8.54
C LEU A 128 -24.23 3.32 8.84
N GLY A 129 -23.94 4.14 7.82
CA GLY A 129 -23.63 5.56 7.93
C GLY A 129 -24.86 6.47 7.74
N PHE A 130 -26.05 5.91 7.59
CA PHE A 130 -27.29 6.65 7.31
C PHE A 130 -27.19 7.58 6.10
N GLY A 131 -26.51 7.15 5.03
CA GLY A 131 -26.44 7.94 3.81
C GLY A 131 -25.67 9.24 3.93
N SER A 132 -24.80 9.42 4.92
CA SER A 132 -23.86 10.55 4.97
C SER A 132 -22.48 10.18 4.47
N TYR A 133 -21.92 11.04 3.61
CA TYR A 133 -20.60 10.86 3.05
C TYR A 133 -19.50 10.83 4.14
N PHE A 134 -19.67 11.61 5.20
CA PHE A 134 -18.66 11.75 6.26
C PHE A 134 -18.69 10.57 7.24
N SER A 135 -19.87 10.14 7.69
CA SER A 135 -20.02 8.97 8.57
C SER A 135 -19.53 7.70 7.87
N MET A 136 -19.91 7.50 6.61
CA MET A 136 -19.43 6.40 5.78
C MET A 136 -17.91 6.44 5.63
N THR A 137 -17.32 7.62 5.40
CA THR A 137 -15.85 7.75 5.33
C THR A 137 -15.18 7.36 6.65
N LEU A 138 -15.73 7.74 7.81
CA LEU A 138 -15.20 7.35 9.12
C LEU A 138 -15.26 5.83 9.34
N LEU A 139 -16.37 5.19 8.94
CA LEU A 139 -16.52 3.74 9.05
C LEU A 139 -15.55 2.98 8.13
N VAL A 140 -15.39 3.44 6.88
CA VAL A 140 -14.40 2.89 5.94
C VAL A 140 -12.97 3.08 6.46
N ALA A 141 -12.67 4.24 7.03
CA ALA A 141 -11.36 4.49 7.67
C ALA A 141 -11.11 3.52 8.83
N LEU A 142 -12.11 3.29 9.70
CA LEU A 142 -12.02 2.33 10.79
C LEU A 142 -11.81 0.89 10.28
N PHE A 143 -12.55 0.48 9.24
CA PHE A 143 -12.40 -0.85 8.65
C PHE A 143 -11.02 -1.04 8.02
N THR A 144 -10.60 -0.11 7.14
CA THR A 144 -9.31 -0.19 6.44
C THR A 144 -8.11 -0.04 7.37
N TYR A 145 -8.30 0.57 8.55
CA TYR A 145 -7.27 0.61 9.58
C TYR A 145 -6.86 -0.80 10.03
N TRP A 146 -7.75 -1.79 9.96
CA TRP A 146 -7.44 -3.15 10.38
C TRP A 146 -6.27 -3.73 9.58
N GLY A 147 -6.28 -3.64 8.26
CA GLY A 147 -5.17 -4.12 7.43
C GLY A 147 -3.89 -3.32 7.64
N VAL A 148 -3.99 -1.99 7.74
CA VAL A 148 -2.84 -1.11 8.04
C VAL A 148 -2.20 -1.47 9.39
N TRP A 149 -3.02 -1.76 10.40
CA TRP A 149 -2.56 -2.19 11.71
C TRP A 149 -1.85 -3.54 11.67
N HIS A 150 -2.38 -4.51 10.92
CA HIS A 150 -1.74 -5.81 10.71
C HIS A 150 -0.39 -5.69 10.00
N PHE A 151 -0.27 -4.76 9.05
CA PHE A 151 1.00 -4.48 8.42
C PHE A 151 2.02 -3.91 9.42
N PHE A 152 1.60 -2.97 10.28
CA PHE A 152 2.46 -2.47 11.35
C PHE A 152 2.91 -3.59 12.30
N LEU A 153 2.00 -4.48 12.72
CA LEU A 153 2.35 -5.61 13.58
C LEU A 153 3.39 -6.53 12.93
N LEU A 154 3.25 -6.82 11.64
CA LEU A 154 4.24 -7.60 10.88
C LEU A 154 5.62 -6.95 10.91
N LEU A 155 5.71 -5.65 10.65
CA LEU A 155 6.98 -4.93 10.65
C LEU A 155 7.65 -4.94 12.02
N VAL A 156 6.89 -4.76 13.10
CA VAL A 156 7.45 -4.82 14.47
C VAL A 156 7.84 -6.24 14.86
N GLU A 157 7.11 -7.27 14.41
CA GLU A 157 7.50 -8.67 14.60
C GLU A 157 8.87 -8.96 13.96
N LYS A 158 9.12 -8.41 12.75
CA LYS A 158 10.42 -8.57 12.06
C LYS A 158 11.53 -7.69 12.61
N PHE A 159 11.22 -6.47 13.04
CA PHE A 159 12.19 -5.48 13.50
C PHE A 159 11.77 -4.80 14.81
N PRO A 160 11.78 -5.52 15.95
CA PRO A 160 11.23 -5.03 17.21
C PRO A 160 12.00 -3.83 17.78
N LYS A 161 13.31 -3.72 17.51
CA LYS A 161 14.16 -2.63 18.02
C LYS A 161 13.86 -1.26 17.40
N ILE A 162 13.14 -1.22 16.28
CA ILE A 162 12.82 0.02 15.55
C ILE A 162 11.30 0.24 15.43
N GLU A 163 10.57 -0.18 16.46
CA GLU A 163 9.11 -0.04 16.57
C GLU A 163 8.58 1.36 16.21
N LYS A 164 9.23 2.42 16.72
CA LYS A 164 8.83 3.82 16.44
C LYS A 164 8.92 4.15 14.95
N GLN A 165 9.97 3.68 14.29
CA GLN A 165 10.21 3.89 12.88
C GLN A 165 9.22 3.10 12.02
N MET A 166 8.88 1.87 12.42
CA MET A 166 7.84 1.08 11.75
C MET A 166 6.45 1.72 11.90
N ALA A 167 6.15 2.30 13.07
CA ALA A 167 4.93 3.06 13.27
C ALA A 167 4.87 4.28 12.34
N PHE A 168 5.96 5.04 12.21
CA PHE A 168 6.02 6.16 11.28
C PHE A 168 5.81 5.74 9.82
N ALA A 169 6.50 4.69 9.38
CA ALA A 169 6.44 4.22 8.00
C ALA A 169 5.04 3.76 7.55
N VAL A 170 4.22 3.22 8.46
CA VAL A 170 2.91 2.64 8.14
C VAL A 170 1.73 3.51 8.59
N LEU A 171 1.80 4.11 9.77
CA LEU A 171 0.65 4.77 10.41
C LEU A 171 0.62 6.29 10.21
N PHE A 172 1.77 6.93 10.00
CA PHE A 172 1.91 8.38 10.11
C PHE A 172 2.48 9.08 8.86
N ILE A 173 2.58 8.38 7.73
CA ILE A 173 2.92 9.03 6.45
C ILE A 173 1.69 9.79 5.94
N PRO A 174 1.79 11.11 5.68
CA PRO A 174 0.67 11.96 5.26
C PRO A 174 -0.14 11.40 4.08
N SER A 175 0.52 11.07 2.96
CA SER A 175 -0.18 10.51 1.80
C SER A 175 -0.90 9.20 2.12
N VAL A 176 -0.29 8.34 2.93
CA VAL A 176 -0.83 7.01 3.26
C VAL A 176 -2.08 7.13 4.13
N PHE A 177 -2.08 7.96 5.18
CA PHE A 177 -3.28 8.10 6.01
C PHE A 177 -4.34 9.02 5.38
N PHE A 178 -3.98 9.95 4.49
CA PHE A 178 -4.96 10.77 3.78
C PHE A 178 -5.68 9.94 2.70
N TRP A 179 -4.94 9.46 1.69
CA TRP A 179 -5.53 8.72 0.56
C TRP A 179 -6.01 7.32 0.95
N GLY A 180 -5.37 6.72 1.96
CA GLY A 180 -5.70 5.38 2.43
C GLY A 180 -6.90 5.32 3.37
N SER A 181 -7.56 6.43 3.72
CA SER A 181 -8.67 6.45 4.69
C SER A 181 -10.02 6.80 4.10
N GLY A 182 -10.06 7.36 2.88
CA GLY A 182 -11.29 7.71 2.19
C GLY A 182 -12.05 6.52 1.60
N ILE A 183 -13.25 6.79 1.07
CA ILE A 183 -14.00 5.87 0.22
C ILE A 183 -13.30 5.80 -1.14
N SER A 184 -12.37 4.88 -1.31
CA SER A 184 -11.55 4.75 -2.52
C SER A 184 -11.12 3.29 -2.76
N LYS A 185 -10.77 2.97 -4.01
CA LYS A 185 -10.13 1.68 -4.35
C LYS A 185 -8.84 1.51 -3.52
N ASP A 186 -8.04 2.57 -3.40
CA ASP A 186 -6.71 2.53 -2.79
C ASP A 186 -6.72 2.26 -1.29
N SER A 187 -7.71 2.76 -0.54
CA SER A 187 -7.86 2.48 0.89
C SER A 187 -8.13 1.00 1.17
N LEU A 188 -9.00 0.40 0.37
CA LEU A 188 -9.35 -1.02 0.45
C LEU A 188 -8.17 -1.91 0.00
N ILE A 189 -7.46 -1.53 -1.05
CA ILE A 189 -6.25 -2.24 -1.49
C ILE A 189 -5.16 -2.20 -0.42
N LEU A 190 -4.88 -1.04 0.18
CA LEU A 190 -3.88 -0.96 1.26
C LEU A 190 -4.25 -1.85 2.45
N CYS A 191 -5.55 -1.94 2.78
CA CYS A 191 -6.04 -2.88 3.79
C CYS A 191 -5.75 -4.33 3.38
N ALA A 192 -6.11 -4.72 2.16
CA ALA A 192 -5.87 -6.06 1.63
C ALA A 192 -4.38 -6.45 1.62
N VAL A 193 -3.49 -5.54 1.19
CA VAL A 193 -2.03 -5.74 1.22
C VAL A 193 -1.55 -6.07 2.64
N GLY A 194 -1.98 -5.28 3.63
CA GLY A 194 -1.58 -5.47 5.03
C GLY A 194 -2.08 -6.80 5.62
N LEU A 195 -3.32 -7.17 5.31
CA LEU A 195 -3.90 -8.44 5.73
C LEU A 195 -3.18 -9.64 5.10
N ILE A 196 -2.96 -9.61 3.78
CA ILE A 196 -2.26 -10.69 3.06
C ILE A 196 -0.89 -10.91 3.68
N LEU A 197 -0.07 -9.86 3.83
CA LEU A 197 1.29 -10.00 4.33
C LEU A 197 1.36 -10.53 5.76
N TYR A 198 0.50 -10.00 6.64
CA TYR A 198 0.46 -10.47 8.01
C TYR A 198 0.06 -11.94 8.07
N HIS A 199 -1.03 -12.33 7.41
CA HIS A 199 -1.53 -13.70 7.47
C HIS A 199 -0.62 -14.71 6.77
N VAL A 200 0.06 -14.33 5.67
CA VAL A 200 1.14 -15.12 5.08
C VAL A 200 2.24 -15.40 6.11
N ASN A 201 2.64 -14.38 6.89
CA ASN A 201 3.62 -14.56 7.97
C ASN A 201 3.11 -15.46 9.10
N GLN A 202 1.84 -15.33 9.48
CA GLN A 202 1.24 -16.12 10.58
C GLN A 202 1.19 -17.62 10.22
N ILE A 203 0.78 -17.95 9.00
CA ILE A 203 0.78 -19.33 8.48
C ILE A 203 2.21 -19.88 8.48
N ALA A 204 3.14 -19.11 7.92
CA ALA A 204 4.54 -19.50 7.87
C ALA A 204 5.22 -19.70 9.23
N SER A 205 4.74 -19.01 10.26
CA SER A 205 5.21 -19.13 11.64
C SER A 205 4.50 -20.24 12.43
N GLY A 206 3.60 -21.01 11.81
CA GLY A 206 2.95 -22.18 12.42
C GLY A 206 1.91 -21.86 13.50
N LYS A 207 1.34 -20.65 13.52
CA LYS A 207 0.38 -20.23 14.58
C LYS A 207 -1.02 -20.88 14.39
N PHE A 208 -1.74 -21.15 15.49
CA PHE A 208 -2.97 -21.98 15.62
C PHE A 208 -4.17 -21.62 14.68
N TRP A 209 -4.24 -20.41 14.12
CA TRP A 209 -5.35 -19.94 13.26
C TRP A 209 -5.02 -19.99 11.76
N GLN A 210 -4.58 -21.15 11.26
CA GLN A 210 -4.13 -21.30 9.87
C GLN A 210 -5.29 -21.25 8.87
N PHE A 211 -6.42 -21.90 9.15
CA PHE A 211 -7.58 -21.90 8.25
C PHE A 211 -8.21 -20.49 8.10
N GLY A 212 -8.43 -19.78 9.21
CA GLY A 212 -8.91 -18.40 9.17
C GLY A 212 -7.95 -17.46 8.43
N SER A 213 -6.63 -17.69 8.56
CA SER A 213 -5.63 -16.95 7.80
C SER A 213 -5.72 -17.23 6.29
N LEU A 214 -5.98 -18.46 5.88
CA LEU A 214 -6.19 -18.81 4.47
C LEU A 214 -7.44 -18.14 3.89
N LEU A 215 -8.55 -18.11 4.63
CA LEU A 215 -9.77 -17.41 4.20
C LEU A 215 -9.54 -15.91 4.03
N ILE A 216 -8.82 -15.28 4.97
CA ILE A 216 -8.50 -13.85 4.88
C ILE A 216 -7.59 -13.57 3.68
N ILE A 217 -6.57 -14.40 3.45
CA ILE A 217 -5.67 -14.27 2.29
C ILE A 217 -6.46 -14.45 0.99
N GLY A 218 -7.31 -15.48 0.90
CA GLY A 218 -8.15 -15.76 -0.27
C GLY A 218 -9.11 -14.62 -0.57
N GLY A 219 -9.87 -14.16 0.43
CA GLY A 219 -10.81 -13.05 0.28
C GLY A 219 -10.13 -11.72 -0.08
N ALA A 220 -9.03 -11.39 0.59
CA ALA A 220 -8.27 -10.17 0.30
C ALA A 220 -7.60 -10.22 -1.09
N SER A 221 -7.10 -11.38 -1.51
CA SER A 221 -6.50 -11.55 -2.84
C SER A 221 -7.56 -11.49 -3.94
N TYR A 222 -8.72 -12.12 -3.73
CA TYR A 222 -9.86 -12.05 -4.64
C TYR A 222 -10.35 -10.61 -4.81
N PHE A 223 -10.56 -9.90 -3.69
CA PHE A 223 -10.97 -8.50 -3.73
C PHE A 223 -9.94 -7.63 -4.46
N MET A 224 -8.64 -7.82 -4.18
CA MET A 224 -7.57 -7.12 -4.88
C MET A 224 -7.53 -7.45 -6.37
N PHE A 225 -7.78 -8.70 -6.76
CA PHE A 225 -7.83 -9.13 -8.15
C PHE A 225 -8.96 -8.44 -8.93
N VAL A 226 -10.19 -8.43 -8.39
CA VAL A 226 -11.33 -7.83 -9.09
C VAL A 226 -11.29 -6.31 -9.12
N VAL A 227 -10.66 -5.66 -8.13
CA VAL A 227 -10.58 -4.19 -8.05
C VAL A 227 -9.33 -3.61 -8.72
N LYS A 228 -8.14 -4.17 -8.43
CA LYS A 228 -6.83 -3.69 -8.91
C LYS A 228 -5.82 -4.85 -9.03
N ALA A 229 -6.03 -5.75 -10.00
CA ALA A 229 -5.16 -6.92 -10.22
C ALA A 229 -3.66 -6.60 -10.36
N TYR A 230 -3.30 -5.45 -10.94
CA TYR A 230 -1.90 -5.05 -11.11
C TYR A 230 -1.12 -4.92 -9.78
N VAL A 231 -1.82 -4.61 -8.68
CA VAL A 231 -1.22 -4.58 -7.33
C VAL A 231 -0.87 -6.00 -6.89
N LEU A 232 -1.77 -6.95 -7.12
CA LEU A 232 -1.56 -8.36 -6.79
C LEU A 232 -0.44 -8.97 -7.63
N ILE A 233 -0.40 -8.65 -8.93
CA ILE A 233 0.66 -9.05 -9.87
C ILE A 233 2.02 -8.53 -9.40
N SER A 234 2.08 -7.33 -8.82
CA SER A 234 3.33 -6.78 -8.26
C SER A 234 3.69 -7.40 -6.90
N LEU A 235 2.69 -7.70 -6.07
CA LEU A 235 2.86 -8.16 -4.68
C LEU A 235 3.20 -9.64 -4.58
N LEU A 236 2.49 -10.52 -5.30
CA LEU A 236 2.67 -11.98 -5.21
C LEU A 236 4.11 -12.42 -5.48
N PRO A 237 4.79 -11.95 -6.53
CA PRO A 237 6.17 -12.36 -6.80
C PRO A 237 7.13 -11.90 -5.71
N ALA A 238 6.91 -10.70 -5.14
CA ALA A 238 7.69 -10.23 -4.00
C ALA A 238 7.48 -11.13 -2.77
N ILE A 239 6.24 -11.53 -2.48
CA ILE A 239 5.93 -12.46 -1.39
C ILE A 239 6.56 -13.84 -1.65
N ILE A 240 6.47 -14.37 -2.87
CA ILE A 240 7.07 -15.66 -3.22
C ILE A 240 8.58 -15.59 -3.02
N LEU A 241 9.23 -14.55 -3.56
CA LEU A 241 10.65 -14.28 -3.36
C LEU A 241 11.03 -14.21 -1.88
N TRP A 242 10.23 -13.51 -1.07
CA TRP A 242 10.42 -13.46 0.37
C TRP A 242 10.36 -14.85 0.99
N ARG A 243 9.30 -15.61 0.72
CA ARG A 243 9.04 -16.88 1.38
C ARG A 243 10.06 -17.94 0.99
N THR A 244 10.46 -17.99 -0.27
CA THR A 244 11.47 -18.92 -0.77
C THR A 244 12.87 -18.58 -0.23
N LEU A 245 13.27 -17.31 -0.24
CA LEU A 245 14.57 -16.90 0.31
C LEU A 245 14.61 -16.93 1.84
N HIS A 246 13.48 -16.86 2.52
CA HIS A 246 13.45 -17.05 3.97
C HIS A 246 13.82 -18.49 4.37
N LEU A 247 13.50 -19.49 3.53
CA LEU A 247 13.96 -20.87 3.75
C LEU A 247 15.49 -20.95 3.65
N ARG A 248 16.08 -20.25 2.67
CA ARG A 248 17.54 -20.09 2.53
C ARG A 248 18.17 -19.48 3.78
N ASP A 249 17.54 -18.46 4.38
CA ASP A 249 18.08 -17.77 5.57
C ASP A 249 18.24 -18.72 6.78
N LYS A 250 17.49 -19.83 6.82
CA LYS A 250 17.60 -20.86 7.87
C LYS A 250 18.76 -21.84 7.63
N ILE A 251 19.30 -21.93 6.42
CA ILE A 251 20.34 -22.90 6.05
C ILE A 251 21.71 -22.35 6.42
N LYS A 252 22.39 -22.98 7.40
CA LYS A 252 23.73 -22.54 7.86
C LYS A 252 24.86 -22.87 6.88
N ASN A 253 24.77 -23.98 6.15
CA ASN A 253 25.81 -24.44 5.23
C ASN A 253 25.85 -23.59 3.96
N SER A 254 27.00 -22.96 3.68
CA SER A 254 27.18 -22.04 2.56
C SER A 254 27.09 -22.72 1.18
N TYR A 255 27.48 -23.99 1.07
CA TYR A 255 27.43 -24.74 -0.20
C TYR A 255 25.99 -25.12 -0.57
N ILE A 256 25.23 -25.66 0.39
CA ILE A 256 23.80 -25.95 0.22
C ILE A 256 23.02 -24.66 -0.07
N ARG A 257 23.38 -23.57 0.61
CA ARG A 257 22.79 -22.25 0.36
C ARG A 257 23.04 -21.76 -1.06
N ALA A 258 24.25 -21.95 -1.60
CA ALA A 258 24.60 -21.58 -2.97
C ALA A 258 23.89 -22.47 -4.00
N ALA A 259 23.75 -23.77 -3.74
CA ALA A 259 23.05 -24.71 -4.61
C ALA A 259 21.54 -24.46 -4.70
N ILE A 260 20.91 -24.03 -3.60
CA ILE A 260 19.46 -23.75 -3.55
C ILE A 260 19.11 -22.40 -4.19
N LEU A 261 20.06 -21.47 -4.29
CA LEU A 261 19.82 -20.13 -4.82
C LEU A 261 19.29 -20.12 -6.28
N PRO A 262 19.89 -20.84 -7.25
CA PRO A 262 19.35 -20.89 -8.61
C PRO A 262 17.98 -21.59 -8.66
N LEU A 263 17.74 -22.60 -7.83
CA LEU A 263 16.43 -23.27 -7.74
C LEU A 263 15.35 -22.31 -7.21
N VAL A 264 15.64 -21.56 -6.15
CA VAL A 264 14.73 -20.55 -5.59
C VAL A 264 14.48 -19.42 -6.59
N GLY A 265 15.52 -18.97 -7.30
CA GLY A 265 15.40 -17.99 -8.37
C GLY A 265 14.49 -18.49 -9.50
N ALA A 266 14.73 -19.73 -9.97
CA ALA A 266 13.93 -20.36 -11.02
C ALA A 266 12.46 -20.54 -10.61
N VAL A 267 12.18 -21.00 -9.38
CA VAL A 267 10.81 -21.11 -8.86
C VAL A 267 10.13 -19.75 -8.76
N SER A 268 10.85 -18.71 -8.34
CA SER A 268 10.29 -17.36 -8.22
C SER A 268 9.98 -16.75 -9.60
N ILE A 269 10.86 -16.96 -10.59
CA ILE A 269 10.64 -16.53 -11.98
C ILE A 269 9.50 -17.32 -12.61
N PHE A 270 9.48 -18.64 -12.44
CA PHE A 270 8.41 -19.49 -12.94
C PHE A 270 7.05 -19.07 -12.36
N ALA A 271 6.97 -18.85 -11.05
CA ALA A 271 5.73 -18.43 -10.40
C ALA A 271 5.29 -17.04 -10.84
N MET A 272 6.22 -16.11 -11.08
CA MET A 272 5.94 -14.80 -11.67
C MET A 272 5.33 -14.95 -13.07
N VAL A 273 6.00 -15.67 -13.98
CA VAL A 273 5.55 -15.87 -15.37
C VAL A 273 4.21 -16.61 -15.40
N TYR A 274 4.04 -17.65 -14.58
CA TYR A 274 2.78 -18.38 -14.46
C TYR A 274 1.64 -17.47 -13.98
N THR A 275 1.88 -16.64 -12.96
CA THR A 275 0.87 -15.71 -12.45
C THR A 275 0.46 -14.72 -13.54
N LEU A 276 1.41 -14.16 -14.30
CA LEU A 276 1.12 -13.26 -15.42
C LEU A 276 0.27 -13.95 -16.50
N ASN A 277 0.66 -15.15 -16.92
CA ASN A 277 -0.08 -15.92 -17.93
C ASN A 277 -1.49 -16.31 -17.46
N PHE A 278 -1.63 -16.76 -16.21
CA PHE A 278 -2.92 -17.09 -15.61
C PHE A 278 -3.84 -15.86 -15.62
N MET A 279 -3.35 -14.70 -15.19
CA MET A 279 -4.15 -13.46 -15.18
C MET A 279 -4.54 -13.01 -16.59
N ALA A 280 -3.64 -13.15 -17.57
CA ALA A 280 -3.91 -12.82 -18.97
C ALA A 280 -4.99 -13.69 -19.62
N GLN A 281 -5.17 -14.94 -19.16
CA GLN A 281 -6.25 -15.81 -19.63
C GLN A 281 -7.64 -15.35 -19.14
N TYR A 282 -7.73 -14.84 -17.91
CA TYR A 282 -9.00 -14.36 -17.34
C TYR A 282 -9.39 -12.98 -17.84
N ASN A 283 -8.41 -12.12 -18.15
CA ASN A 283 -8.68 -10.83 -18.76
C ASN A 283 -7.51 -10.46 -19.68
N LYS A 284 -7.82 -10.32 -20.97
CA LYS A 284 -6.84 -9.95 -22.00
C LYS A 284 -6.12 -8.64 -21.69
N THR A 285 -6.71 -7.76 -20.86
CA THR A 285 -6.13 -6.49 -20.34
C THR A 285 -4.93 -6.70 -19.40
N TYR A 286 -4.66 -7.93 -18.98
CA TYR A 286 -3.51 -8.27 -18.12
C TYR A 286 -2.40 -9.02 -18.86
N SER A 287 -2.46 -9.14 -20.19
CA SER A 287 -1.29 -9.53 -20.98
C SER A 287 -0.23 -8.43 -20.94
N MET A 288 1.02 -8.77 -21.23
CA MET A 288 2.08 -7.75 -21.28
C MET A 288 1.78 -6.69 -22.34
N ASP A 289 1.26 -7.07 -23.51
CA ASP A 289 0.95 -6.13 -24.59
C ASP A 289 -0.20 -5.19 -24.21
N SER A 290 -1.27 -5.69 -23.59
CA SER A 290 -2.39 -4.86 -23.17
C SER A 290 -2.11 -4.04 -21.92
N PHE A 291 -1.14 -4.41 -21.08
CA PHE A 291 -0.66 -3.56 -20.00
C PHE A 291 -0.09 -2.25 -20.56
N VAL A 292 0.64 -2.33 -21.69
CA VAL A 292 1.16 -1.15 -22.39
C VAL A 292 0.03 -0.30 -22.94
N ASP A 293 -0.91 -0.92 -23.67
CA ASP A 293 -2.06 -0.21 -24.25
C ASP A 293 -2.93 0.45 -23.17
N THR A 294 -3.17 -0.26 -22.06
CA THR A 294 -3.96 0.26 -20.93
C THR A 294 -3.20 1.38 -20.22
N ALA A 295 -1.89 1.24 -20.05
CA ALA A 295 -1.05 2.29 -19.51
C ALA A 295 -1.09 3.53 -20.41
N GLN A 296 -0.90 3.39 -21.72
CA GLN A 296 -0.97 4.49 -22.69
C GLN A 296 -2.35 5.17 -22.71
N SER A 297 -3.42 4.38 -22.64
CA SER A 297 -4.78 4.94 -22.51
C SER A 297 -4.90 5.78 -21.24
N MET A 298 -4.49 5.24 -20.08
CA MET A 298 -4.49 6.00 -18.81
C MET A 298 -3.60 7.24 -18.88
N GLN A 299 -2.44 7.15 -19.53
CA GLN A 299 -1.53 8.27 -19.74
C GLN A 299 -2.21 9.38 -20.54
N GLY A 300 -2.83 9.05 -21.69
CA GLY A 300 -3.53 10.01 -22.53
C GLY A 300 -4.66 10.70 -21.78
N TRP A 301 -5.52 9.94 -21.11
CA TRP A 301 -6.63 10.49 -20.32
C TRP A 301 -6.14 11.43 -19.22
N HIS A 302 -5.17 11.01 -18.41
CA HIS A 302 -4.69 11.79 -17.28
C HIS A 302 -3.80 12.97 -17.69
N TYR A 303 -3.06 12.85 -18.79
CA TYR A 303 -2.26 13.93 -19.36
C TYR A 303 -3.16 15.05 -19.87
N VAL A 304 -4.16 14.70 -20.70
CA VAL A 304 -5.15 15.63 -21.27
C VAL A 304 -6.01 16.24 -20.17
N GLU A 305 -6.45 15.47 -19.17
CA GLU A 305 -7.18 16.02 -18.02
C GLU A 305 -6.34 17.06 -17.27
N GLY A 306 -5.05 16.77 -17.04
CA GLY A 306 -4.18 17.70 -16.33
C GLY A 306 -3.72 18.90 -17.17
N GLU A 307 -3.67 18.83 -18.50
CA GLU A 307 -3.45 20.00 -19.36
C GLU A 307 -4.71 20.88 -19.47
N ASN A 308 -5.85 20.29 -19.85
CA ASN A 308 -7.09 21.03 -20.11
C ASN A 308 -7.69 21.67 -18.85
N SER A 309 -7.34 21.17 -17.67
CA SER A 309 -7.82 21.69 -16.39
C SER A 309 -6.88 22.75 -15.77
N GLY A 310 -5.82 23.14 -16.47
CA GLY A 310 -4.84 24.16 -16.05
C GLY A 310 -5.43 25.56 -15.92
N ASP A 311 -6.29 25.97 -16.88
CA ASP A 311 -6.81 27.35 -16.93
C ASP A 311 -8.10 27.56 -16.12
N ASN A 312 -8.88 26.50 -15.86
CA ASN A 312 -10.21 26.62 -15.21
C ASN A 312 -10.37 25.90 -13.85
N HIS A 313 -9.51 24.92 -13.50
CA HIS A 313 -9.80 24.03 -12.35
C HIS A 313 -8.59 23.68 -11.45
N GLY A 314 -7.44 24.36 -11.60
CA GLY A 314 -6.28 24.17 -10.73
C GLY A 314 -5.65 22.77 -10.77
N ARG A 315 -5.98 21.95 -11.78
CA ARG A 315 -5.54 20.55 -11.94
C ARG A 315 -4.34 20.38 -12.89
N GLY A 316 -3.61 21.47 -13.16
CA GLY A 316 -2.37 21.55 -13.94
C GLY A 316 -1.20 20.72 -13.39
N SER A 317 -1.34 19.42 -13.15
CA SER A 317 -0.36 18.58 -12.45
C SER A 317 0.12 17.37 -13.25
N SER A 318 0.06 17.44 -14.59
CA SER A 318 0.60 16.39 -15.46
C SER A 318 2.13 16.34 -15.43
N TYR A 319 2.69 15.16 -15.66
CA TYR A 319 4.12 14.97 -15.88
C TYR A 319 4.36 14.08 -17.10
N THR A 320 5.55 14.21 -17.68
CA THR A 320 6.05 13.30 -18.72
C THR A 320 7.27 12.55 -18.20
N LEU A 321 7.57 11.43 -18.85
CA LEU A 321 8.76 10.63 -18.59
C LEU A 321 9.85 10.83 -19.65
N GLY A 322 9.64 11.74 -20.60
CA GLY A 322 10.49 11.97 -21.78
C GLY A 322 10.11 11.08 -22.96
N ALA A 323 10.84 11.19 -24.07
CA ALA A 323 10.62 10.37 -25.26
C ALA A 323 11.24 8.97 -25.10
N TYR A 324 10.46 7.94 -25.40
CA TYR A 324 10.88 6.54 -25.41
C TYR A 324 10.10 5.76 -26.48
N ASP A 325 10.65 4.62 -26.89
CA ASP A 325 9.92 3.69 -27.74
C ASP A 325 8.90 2.94 -26.87
N GLU A 326 7.64 3.33 -27.00
CA GLU A 326 6.55 2.82 -26.18
C GLU A 326 6.17 1.38 -26.55
N ASN A 327 6.51 0.94 -27.77
CA ASN A 327 6.16 -0.38 -28.30
C ASN A 327 7.28 -1.41 -28.09
N SER A 328 8.35 -1.04 -27.39
CA SER A 328 9.51 -1.91 -27.16
C SER A 328 9.80 -2.09 -25.67
N TRP A 329 9.99 -3.36 -25.26
CA TRP A 329 10.44 -3.72 -23.92
C TRP A 329 11.75 -3.01 -23.52
N GLN A 330 12.63 -2.76 -24.50
CA GLN A 330 13.88 -2.03 -24.27
C GLN A 330 13.64 -0.55 -23.95
N GLY A 331 12.64 0.07 -24.60
CA GLY A 331 12.20 1.43 -24.29
C GLY A 331 11.64 1.56 -22.87
N MET A 332 10.87 0.57 -22.42
CA MET A 332 10.35 0.53 -21.04
C MET A 332 11.45 0.37 -19.99
N LEU A 333 12.45 -0.47 -20.26
CA LEU A 333 13.60 -0.61 -19.35
C LEU A 333 14.40 0.69 -19.24
N LYS A 334 14.52 1.45 -20.33
CA LYS A 334 15.19 2.76 -20.33
C LYS A 334 14.47 3.78 -19.45
N ILE A 335 13.14 3.76 -19.43
CA ILE A 335 12.34 4.71 -18.64
C ILE A 335 12.08 4.27 -17.21
N PHE A 336 12.40 3.03 -16.88
CA PHE A 336 12.21 2.45 -15.55
C PHE A 336 12.74 3.35 -14.41
N PRO A 337 13.98 3.89 -14.47
CA PRO A 337 14.49 4.77 -13.42
C PRO A 337 13.70 6.08 -13.31
N ALA A 338 13.26 6.64 -14.45
CA ALA A 338 12.47 7.87 -14.47
C ALA A 338 11.08 7.67 -13.87
N ALA A 339 10.44 6.54 -14.15
CA ALA A 339 9.15 6.15 -13.57
C ALA A 339 9.24 5.91 -12.05
N VAL A 340 10.29 5.25 -11.57
CA VAL A 340 10.51 5.09 -10.12
C VAL A 340 10.80 6.44 -9.45
N ASN A 341 11.59 7.29 -10.10
CA ASN A 341 11.89 8.64 -9.63
C ASN A 341 10.63 9.49 -9.51
N VAL A 342 9.74 9.47 -10.51
CA VAL A 342 8.51 10.27 -10.44
C VAL A 342 7.60 9.81 -9.30
N THR A 343 7.53 8.51 -9.05
CA THR A 343 6.70 7.94 -7.98
C THR A 343 7.15 8.40 -6.59
N PHE A 344 8.44 8.31 -6.28
CA PHE A 344 8.92 8.55 -4.91
C PHE A 344 9.47 9.96 -4.67
N PHE A 345 9.96 10.65 -5.70
CA PHE A 345 10.75 11.87 -5.53
C PHE A 345 10.21 13.09 -6.26
N ARG A 346 9.17 12.95 -7.11
CA ARG A 346 8.47 14.08 -7.74
C ARG A 346 7.03 14.21 -7.19
N PRO A 347 6.35 15.37 -7.35
CA PRO A 347 6.85 16.61 -7.95
C PRO A 347 7.99 17.22 -7.14
N TYR A 348 8.95 17.86 -7.81
CA TYR A 348 9.92 18.70 -7.13
C TYR A 348 9.27 20.02 -6.71
N ILE A 349 9.86 20.72 -5.74
CA ILE A 349 9.30 21.99 -5.22
C ILE A 349 9.11 23.03 -6.35
N TRP A 350 10.00 23.02 -7.35
CA TRP A 350 9.90 23.91 -8.52
C TRP A 350 8.92 23.44 -9.60
N GLU A 351 8.36 22.22 -9.50
CA GLU A 351 7.31 21.71 -10.42
C GLU A 351 5.90 22.00 -9.90
N VAL A 352 5.78 22.61 -8.72
CA VAL A 352 4.49 22.85 -8.05
C VAL A 352 3.69 23.89 -8.81
N LYS A 353 2.49 23.48 -9.26
CA LYS A 353 1.54 24.34 -9.97
C LYS A 353 0.25 24.63 -9.18
N ASN A 354 0.02 23.93 -8.06
CA ASN A 354 -1.12 24.16 -7.18
C ASN A 354 -0.82 23.76 -5.70
N ALA A 355 -1.70 24.15 -4.77
CA ALA A 355 -1.52 23.89 -3.35
C ALA A 355 -1.49 22.38 -3.00
N GLY A 356 -2.28 21.56 -3.70
CA GLY A 356 -2.28 20.11 -3.52
C GLY A 356 -0.95 19.46 -3.89
N MET A 357 -0.32 19.93 -4.97
CA MET A 357 1.02 19.51 -5.40
C MET A 357 2.10 19.94 -4.42
N LEU A 358 1.94 21.08 -3.74
CA LEU A 358 2.94 21.55 -2.76
C LEU A 358 3.11 20.54 -1.62
N ALA A 359 2.01 20.05 -1.05
CA ALA A 359 2.04 19.03 0.00
C ALA A 359 2.74 17.74 -0.48
N GLN A 360 2.48 17.34 -1.73
CA GLN A 360 3.14 16.19 -2.35
C GLN A 360 4.63 16.44 -2.58
N ALA A 361 5.03 17.63 -3.00
CA ALA A 361 6.42 18.00 -3.24
C ALA A 361 7.25 17.99 -1.96
N PHE A 362 6.69 18.46 -0.85
CA PHE A 362 7.34 18.36 0.46
C PHE A 362 7.54 16.90 0.90
N GLU A 363 6.52 16.05 0.74
CA GLU A 363 6.65 14.62 1.07
C GLU A 363 7.72 13.95 0.19
N SER A 364 7.67 14.18 -1.12
CA SER A 364 8.63 13.64 -2.08
C SER A 364 10.06 14.14 -1.83
N LEU A 365 10.24 15.40 -1.41
CA LEU A 365 11.55 15.92 -0.98
C LEU A 365 12.04 15.20 0.27
N VAL A 366 11.19 14.99 1.28
CA VAL A 366 11.57 14.24 2.48
C VAL A 366 11.98 12.82 2.14
N PHE A 367 11.27 12.16 1.22
CA PHE A 367 11.62 10.82 0.74
C PHE A 367 12.99 10.84 0.03
N LEU A 368 13.22 11.79 -0.86
CA LEU A 368 14.50 11.94 -1.57
C LEU A 368 15.66 12.15 -0.58
N LEU A 369 15.53 13.11 0.33
CA LEU A 369 16.56 13.41 1.33
C LEU A 369 16.81 12.22 2.25
N PHE A 370 15.76 11.49 2.65
CA PHE A 370 15.92 10.31 3.49
C PHE A 370 16.58 9.15 2.74
N THR A 371 16.25 8.95 1.46
CA THR A 371 16.93 7.97 0.60
C THR A 371 18.41 8.31 0.44
N LEU A 372 18.73 9.55 0.09
CA LEU A 372 20.12 10.02 -0.05
C LEU A 372 20.87 9.84 1.27
N PHE A 373 20.29 10.28 2.39
CA PHE A 373 20.88 10.08 3.72
C PHE A 373 21.11 8.59 4.03
N ALA A 374 20.14 7.73 3.74
CA ALA A 374 20.24 6.31 4.02
C ALA A 374 21.31 5.61 3.17
N VAL A 375 21.38 5.95 1.88
CA VAL A 375 22.35 5.38 0.94
C VAL A 375 23.75 5.93 1.23
N LEU A 376 23.93 7.25 1.30
CA LEU A 376 25.24 7.88 1.49
C LEU A 376 25.84 7.56 2.87
N LYS A 377 25.05 7.58 3.95
CA LYS A 377 25.58 7.30 5.30
C LYS A 377 25.93 5.82 5.51
N THR A 378 25.34 4.94 4.71
CA THR A 378 25.57 3.49 4.80
C THR A 378 26.63 3.03 3.80
N GLY A 379 26.68 3.66 2.62
CA GLY A 379 27.47 3.28 1.47
C GLY A 379 26.71 2.32 0.54
N PRO A 380 26.68 2.56 -0.79
CA PRO A 380 25.83 1.82 -1.73
C PRO A 380 26.10 0.30 -1.72
N ILE A 381 27.38 -0.11 -1.61
CA ILE A 381 27.77 -1.52 -1.52
C ILE A 381 27.18 -2.20 -0.29
N LYS A 382 27.16 -1.51 0.86
CA LYS A 382 26.57 -2.06 2.10
C LYS A 382 25.05 -2.08 2.03
N VAL A 383 24.43 -1.10 1.38
CA VAL A 383 22.98 -1.10 1.13
C VAL A 383 22.59 -2.34 0.34
N TYR A 384 23.24 -2.58 -0.80
CA TYR A 384 23.01 -3.79 -1.60
C TYR A 384 23.16 -5.06 -0.77
N ARG A 385 24.26 -5.16 0.01
CA ARG A 385 24.52 -6.31 0.89
C ARG A 385 23.43 -6.50 1.95
N TYR A 386 22.91 -5.43 2.55
CA TYR A 386 21.84 -5.56 3.54
C TYR A 386 20.53 -6.01 2.91
N ILE A 387 20.21 -5.50 1.72
CA ILE A 387 19.02 -5.88 0.96
C ILE A 387 19.12 -7.36 0.54
N SER A 388 20.24 -7.80 -0.04
CA SER A 388 20.40 -9.19 -0.52
C SER A 388 20.40 -10.25 0.60
N ASN A 389 20.83 -9.86 1.80
CA ASN A 389 20.99 -10.76 2.94
C ASN A 389 19.75 -10.88 3.83
N ASP A 390 18.71 -10.07 3.61
CA ASP A 390 17.48 -10.12 4.39
C ASP A 390 16.30 -10.26 3.43
N SER A 391 15.70 -11.45 3.43
CA SER A 391 14.61 -11.81 2.51
C SER A 391 13.38 -10.90 2.64
N PHE A 392 13.09 -10.39 3.84
CA PHE A 392 11.96 -9.46 4.05
C PHE A 392 12.29 -8.06 3.54
N LEU A 393 13.50 -7.56 3.81
CA LEU A 393 13.95 -6.28 3.26
C LEU A 393 13.98 -6.31 1.73
N LEU A 394 14.45 -7.41 1.14
CA LEU A 394 14.45 -7.60 -0.31
C LEU A 394 13.03 -7.52 -0.87
N MET A 395 12.07 -8.21 -0.25
CA MET A 395 10.65 -8.11 -0.62
C MET A 395 10.15 -6.67 -0.60
N CYS A 396 10.42 -5.92 0.47
CA CYS A 396 10.00 -4.53 0.57
C CYS A 396 10.55 -3.67 -0.58
N VAL A 397 11.84 -3.83 -0.90
CA VAL A 397 12.50 -3.07 -1.97
C VAL A 397 11.97 -3.49 -3.34
N VAL A 398 11.87 -4.79 -3.60
CA VAL A 398 11.36 -5.34 -4.87
C VAL A 398 9.93 -4.86 -5.10
N PHE A 399 9.02 -5.07 -4.14
CA PHE A 399 7.64 -4.61 -4.28
C PHE A 399 7.56 -3.10 -4.48
N ALA A 400 8.26 -2.30 -3.66
CA ALA A 400 8.20 -0.85 -3.77
C ALA A 400 8.71 -0.33 -5.12
N ILE A 401 9.81 -0.88 -5.64
CA ILE A 401 10.40 -0.44 -6.91
C ILE A 401 9.53 -0.89 -8.09
N PHE A 402 9.12 -2.17 -8.17
CA PHE A 402 8.31 -2.67 -9.28
C PHE A 402 6.91 -2.05 -9.30
N PHE A 403 6.25 -1.98 -8.14
CA PHE A 403 4.95 -1.33 -8.06
C PHE A 403 5.08 0.18 -8.33
N GLY A 404 6.16 0.80 -7.83
CA GLY A 404 6.45 2.21 -8.07
C GLY A 404 6.69 2.53 -9.54
N PHE A 405 7.35 1.62 -10.27
CA PHE A 405 7.43 1.68 -11.73
C PHE A 405 6.03 1.60 -12.37
N ALA A 406 5.23 0.59 -12.01
CA ALA A 406 3.93 0.35 -12.63
C ALA A 406 2.96 1.55 -12.51
N VAL A 407 2.93 2.18 -11.33
CA VAL A 407 2.07 3.38 -11.11
C VAL A 407 2.70 4.65 -11.66
N GLY A 408 4.02 4.81 -11.58
CA GLY A 408 4.73 5.97 -12.14
C GLY A 408 4.66 6.01 -13.67
N PHE A 409 4.67 4.84 -14.30
CA PHE A 409 4.49 4.67 -15.72
C PHE A 409 3.06 4.97 -16.17
N SER A 410 2.03 4.51 -15.44
CA SER A 410 0.64 4.63 -15.88
C SER A 410 -0.07 5.94 -15.52
N SER A 411 0.36 6.66 -14.48
CA SER A 411 -0.48 7.75 -13.90
C SER A 411 -0.46 9.07 -14.69
N TYR A 412 0.72 9.54 -15.12
CA TYR A 412 0.97 10.83 -15.80
C TYR A 412 0.36 12.10 -15.17
N ASN A 413 -0.21 11.98 -13.97
CA ASN A 413 -0.80 13.04 -13.18
C ASN A 413 -0.36 12.89 -11.72
N PHE A 414 0.23 13.94 -11.13
CA PHE A 414 0.75 13.89 -9.75
C PHE A 414 -0.35 13.64 -8.71
N GLY A 415 -1.54 14.22 -8.89
CA GLY A 415 -2.70 13.96 -8.05
C GLY A 415 -3.07 12.48 -8.00
N ALA A 416 -3.26 11.85 -9.16
CA ALA A 416 -3.56 10.42 -9.27
C ALA A 416 -2.42 9.55 -8.73
N LEU A 417 -1.17 9.88 -9.10
CA LEU A 417 0.03 9.15 -8.66
C LEU A 417 0.19 9.17 -7.14
N SER A 418 -0.11 10.31 -6.49
CA SER A 418 -0.01 10.45 -5.03
C SER A 418 -0.93 9.49 -4.28
N ARG A 419 -2.07 9.15 -4.89
CA ARG A 419 -3.02 8.14 -4.41
C ARG A 419 -2.56 6.73 -4.78
N TYR A 420 -2.17 6.49 -6.03
CA TYR A 420 -1.84 5.14 -6.52
C TYR A 420 -0.57 4.56 -5.89
N LYS A 421 0.36 5.40 -5.43
CA LYS A 421 1.62 4.94 -4.81
C LYS A 421 1.48 4.50 -3.35
N ILE A 422 0.36 4.79 -2.68
CA ILE A 422 0.23 4.51 -1.23
C ILE A 422 0.46 3.05 -0.82
N PRO A 423 0.16 2.02 -1.64
CA PRO A 423 0.52 0.65 -1.27
C PRO A 423 2.03 0.43 -1.15
N ALA A 424 2.86 1.09 -1.97
CA ALA A 424 4.32 0.91 -1.96
C ALA A 424 5.04 1.80 -0.93
N VAL A 425 4.50 2.96 -0.59
CA VAL A 425 5.16 3.94 0.29
C VAL A 425 5.58 3.34 1.65
N PRO A 426 4.73 2.59 2.39
CA PRO A 426 5.14 2.01 3.66
C PRO A 426 6.31 1.02 3.52
N PHE A 427 6.37 0.26 2.42
CA PHE A 427 7.47 -0.66 2.15
C PHE A 427 8.77 0.09 1.86
N PHE A 428 8.69 1.15 1.05
CA PHE A 428 9.84 1.98 0.71
C PHE A 428 10.45 2.62 1.96
N ILE A 429 9.62 3.27 2.78
CA ILE A 429 10.08 3.96 4.00
C ILE A 429 10.56 2.96 5.06
N ALA A 430 9.85 1.84 5.24
CA ALA A 430 10.31 0.77 6.13
C ALA A 430 11.68 0.24 5.70
N ALA A 431 11.90 0.01 4.39
CA ALA A 431 13.18 -0.46 3.87
C ALA A 431 14.33 0.50 4.21
N LEU A 432 14.14 1.81 4.05
CA LEU A 432 15.16 2.81 4.42
C LEU A 432 15.49 2.77 5.92
N PHE A 433 14.49 2.66 6.79
CA PHE A 433 14.72 2.51 8.23
C PHE A 433 15.45 1.21 8.59
N ILE A 434 15.07 0.09 7.98
CA ILE A 434 15.70 -1.21 8.19
C ILE A 434 17.16 -1.18 7.75
N ILE A 435 17.46 -0.58 6.59
CA ILE A 435 18.84 -0.39 6.09
C ILE A 435 19.67 0.38 7.10
N ARG A 436 19.15 1.51 7.60
CA ARG A 436 19.83 2.33 8.64
C ARG A 436 20.03 1.54 9.93
N HIS A 437 19.05 0.74 10.33
CA HIS A 437 19.12 -0.08 11.53
C HIS A 437 20.24 -1.13 11.41
N LYS A 438 20.24 -1.93 10.33
CA LYS A 438 21.30 -2.91 10.06
C LYS A 438 22.69 -2.27 9.97
N ALA A 439 22.79 -1.08 9.38
CA ALA A 439 24.04 -0.33 9.32
C ALA A 439 24.54 0.09 10.71
N ARG A 440 23.65 0.47 11.63
CA ARG A 440 24.01 0.81 13.01
C ARG A 440 24.41 -0.43 13.80
N GLU A 441 23.66 -1.52 13.69
CA GLU A 441 23.99 -2.79 14.36
C GLU A 441 25.36 -3.32 13.92
N ALA A 442 25.66 -3.30 12.62
CA ALA A 442 26.95 -3.74 12.11
C ALA A 442 28.13 -2.91 12.64
N LYS A 443 27.94 -1.58 12.81
CA LYS A 443 28.95 -0.71 13.43
C LYS A 443 29.17 -1.04 14.90
N MET A 444 28.10 -1.27 15.66
CA MET A 444 28.20 -1.63 17.07
C MET A 444 28.92 -2.97 17.27
N VAL A 445 28.60 -3.98 16.45
CA VAL A 445 29.32 -5.28 16.49
C VAL A 445 30.79 -5.10 16.15
N GLY A 446 31.13 -4.27 15.16
CA GLY A 446 32.51 -3.94 14.83
C GLY A 446 33.27 -3.27 15.99
N TYR A 447 32.62 -2.33 16.67
CA TYR A 447 33.18 -1.66 17.85
C TYR A 447 33.45 -2.62 19.00
N VAL A 448 32.50 -3.49 19.34
CA VAL A 448 32.64 -4.49 20.41
C VAL A 448 33.79 -5.46 20.10
N LYS A 449 33.88 -5.96 18.86
CA LYS A 449 34.99 -6.84 18.45
C LYS A 449 36.35 -6.14 18.50
N ALA A 450 36.41 -4.87 18.10
CA ALA A 450 37.64 -4.09 18.17
C ALA A 450 38.09 -3.86 19.63
N ARG A 451 37.14 -3.59 20.53
CA ARG A 451 37.38 -3.44 21.96
C ARG A 451 37.88 -4.75 22.59
N GLN A 452 37.22 -5.88 22.34
CA GLN A 452 37.66 -7.20 22.82
C GLN A 452 39.07 -7.56 22.33
N LYS A 453 39.41 -7.21 21.07
CA LYS A 453 40.76 -7.42 20.54
C LYS A 453 41.82 -6.54 21.21
N ARG A 454 41.46 -5.33 21.65
CA ARG A 454 42.35 -4.44 22.43
C ARG A 454 42.56 -4.98 23.84
N GLU A 455 41.47 -5.31 24.54
CA GLU A 455 41.52 -5.87 25.90
C GLU A 455 42.32 -7.19 25.95
N PHE A 456 42.18 -8.07 24.93
CA PHE A 456 42.99 -9.29 24.84
C PHE A 456 44.49 -8.99 24.63
N ARG A 457 44.82 -7.98 23.80
CA ARG A 457 46.22 -7.57 23.58
C ARG A 457 46.84 -6.98 24.85
N GLU A 458 46.12 -6.10 25.53
CA GLU A 458 46.56 -5.46 26.77
C GLU A 458 46.67 -6.49 27.93
N GLY A 459 45.71 -7.40 28.07
CA GLY A 459 45.77 -8.49 29.04
C GLY A 459 46.89 -9.50 28.77
N SER A 460 47.22 -9.78 27.50
CA SER A 460 48.35 -10.64 27.13
C SER A 460 49.72 -10.00 27.39
N GLN A 461 49.80 -8.67 27.44
CA GLN A 461 51.03 -7.94 27.79
C GLN A 461 51.21 -7.76 29.30
N ALA A 462 50.16 -7.98 30.10
CA ALA A 462 50.16 -7.84 31.55
C ALA A 462 50.59 -9.10 32.33
N VAL A 463 51.08 -10.16 31.65
CA VAL A 463 51.70 -11.32 32.31
C VAL A 463 53.23 -11.33 32.08
N PRO A 464 54.01 -10.48 32.76
CA PRO A 464 55.43 -10.70 32.92
C PRO A 464 55.70 -11.60 34.14
N GLY A 465 56.22 -12.80 33.89
CA GLY A 465 57.06 -13.52 34.85
C GLY A 465 56.35 -14.48 35.83
N PHE A 466 56.19 -15.74 35.41
CA PHE A 466 56.48 -16.88 36.28
C PHE A 466 57.39 -17.83 35.50
N ALA A 467 58.65 -17.42 35.38
CA ALA A 467 59.76 -18.30 35.07
C ALA A 467 60.84 -18.01 36.12
N ARG A 468 60.78 -18.75 37.23
CA ARG A 468 61.91 -19.13 38.06
C ARG A 468 61.68 -20.52 38.60
#